data_AF-A0A1H7DP17-F1
#
_entry.id   AF-A0A1H7DP17-F1
#
_cell.length_a   1.000
_cell.length_b   1.000
_cell.length_c   1.000
_cell.angle_alpha   90.00
_cell.angle_beta   90.00
_cell.angle_gamma   90.00
#
_symmetry.space_group_name_H-M   'P 1'
#
loop_
_entity.id
_entity.type
_entity.pdbx_description
1 polymer ?
#
loop_
_entity_poly.entity_id
_entity_poly.type
_entity_poly.pdbx_seq_one_letter_code
_entity_poly.pdbx_strand_id
1 'polypeptide(L)'
;MESALNEAVAQIERAKAAVAPVVHSFFDEPTNTATYVVWDPATRKAAIVDSVLNFDAAAGRTNTASADAVIAYVREHGLSVDWLLETHAHADHLSAAPYLQKALGGQLAIGRDIIRVQNVFGKIFNAGTDFERDGSEFDHLFDDGDRFTIGDIEAIALHVPGHTPADMAYVIGDAVFTGDTLFMPDYGTARADFPGGDARQLFRSIRRLMQLPDETRLFLCHDYKAAGRDRYVWETTVGAQRVGNVHVHEGVDEDNFVAMRTSRDATLSMPKLILPSVQVNMRGGHLPEPEVNGTRYLKIPLDTL
;
A
#
# COMPACT_ATOMS: atom_id res chain seq x y z
N MET A 1 -20.32 -1.29 -2.92
CA MET A 1 -19.42 -2.36 -3.40
C MET A 1 -19.56 -2.63 -4.89
N GLU A 2 -20.70 -3.12 -5.41
CA GLU A 2 -20.83 -3.42 -6.86
C GLU A 2 -20.84 -2.14 -7.73
N SER A 3 -21.41 -1.04 -7.24
CA SER A 3 -21.39 0.26 -7.95
C SER A 3 -19.97 0.81 -8.14
N ALA A 4 -19.16 0.85 -7.07
CA ALA A 4 -17.78 1.35 -7.11
C ALA A 4 -16.89 0.56 -8.08
N LEU A 5 -17.05 -0.77 -8.12
CA LEU A 5 -16.32 -1.61 -9.06
C LEU A 5 -16.75 -1.33 -10.51
N ASN A 6 -18.05 -1.20 -10.78
CA ASN A 6 -18.54 -0.88 -12.11
C ASN A 6 -18.04 0.50 -12.60
N GLU A 7 -17.95 1.47 -11.68
CA GLU A 7 -17.36 2.78 -11.98
C GLU A 7 -15.87 2.68 -12.28
N ALA A 8 -15.12 1.87 -11.54
CA ALA A 8 -13.70 1.60 -11.81
C ALA A 8 -13.50 0.92 -13.17
N VAL A 9 -14.31 -0.09 -13.51
CA VAL A 9 -14.31 -0.71 -14.85
C VAL A 9 -14.58 0.33 -15.93
N ALA A 10 -15.61 1.17 -15.76
CA ALA A 10 -15.95 2.20 -16.72
C ALA A 10 -14.84 3.26 -16.85
N GLN A 11 -14.15 3.62 -15.76
CA GLN A 11 -13.00 4.51 -15.78
C GLN A 11 -11.85 3.91 -16.59
N ILE A 12 -11.47 2.66 -16.32
CA ILE A 12 -10.37 1.97 -17.03
C ILE A 12 -10.68 1.92 -18.54
N GLU A 13 -11.91 1.57 -18.92
CA GLU A 13 -12.31 1.53 -20.33
C GLU A 13 -12.25 2.92 -20.99
N ARG A 14 -12.60 4.01 -20.27
CA ARG A 14 -12.39 5.37 -20.78
C ARG A 14 -10.90 5.71 -20.91
N ALA A 15 -10.08 5.34 -19.92
CA ALA A 15 -8.66 5.62 -19.89
C ALA A 15 -7.91 4.92 -21.04
N LYS A 16 -8.33 3.72 -21.45
CA LYS A 16 -7.81 3.02 -22.64
C LYS A 16 -7.96 3.82 -23.93
N ALA A 17 -9.00 4.65 -24.04
CA ALA A 17 -9.26 5.53 -25.18
C ALA A 17 -8.64 6.93 -25.03
N ALA A 18 -8.07 7.23 -23.86
CA ALA A 18 -7.49 8.52 -23.50
C ALA A 18 -5.98 8.39 -23.25
N VAL A 19 -5.37 9.42 -22.65
CA VAL A 19 -3.95 9.39 -22.29
C VAL A 19 -3.81 8.66 -20.95
N ALA A 20 -3.06 7.56 -20.94
CA ALA A 20 -2.76 6.81 -19.73
C ALA A 20 -1.79 7.58 -18.80
N PRO A 21 -1.90 7.41 -17.47
CA PRO A 21 -0.90 7.94 -16.55
C PRO A 21 0.48 7.34 -16.82
N VAL A 22 1.50 8.18 -16.66
CA VAL A 22 2.89 7.71 -16.61
C VAL A 22 3.16 7.20 -15.21
N VAL A 23 3.69 5.98 -15.11
CA VAL A 23 4.09 5.37 -13.84
C VAL A 23 5.60 5.16 -13.84
N HIS A 24 6.27 5.71 -12.84
CA HIS A 24 7.66 5.44 -12.55
C HIS A 24 7.78 4.81 -11.16
N SER A 25 8.75 3.93 -10.97
CA SER A 25 8.86 3.12 -9.75
C SER A 25 10.28 3.10 -9.21
N PHE A 26 10.38 3.04 -7.88
CA PHE A 26 11.61 2.94 -7.10
C PHE A 26 11.52 1.69 -6.26
N PHE A 27 12.49 0.80 -6.39
CA PHE A 27 12.50 -0.45 -5.64
C PHE A 27 13.52 -0.39 -4.50
N ASP A 28 13.04 -0.57 -3.26
CA ASP A 28 13.86 -0.67 -2.06
C ASP A 28 14.18 -2.14 -1.79
N GLU A 29 15.37 -2.62 -2.17
CA GLU A 29 15.75 -4.02 -1.93
C GLU A 29 15.73 -4.45 -0.44
N PRO A 30 16.12 -3.61 0.54
CA PRO A 30 16.06 -3.96 1.96
C PRO A 30 14.67 -4.41 2.44
N THR A 31 13.60 -3.76 1.99
CA THR A 31 12.22 -4.10 2.35
C THR A 31 11.47 -4.85 1.25
N ASN A 32 12.03 -4.86 0.03
CA ASN A 32 11.43 -5.34 -1.21
C ASN A 32 10.20 -4.54 -1.66
N THR A 33 10.13 -3.26 -1.27
CA THR A 33 8.99 -2.37 -1.52
C THR A 33 9.17 -1.64 -2.84
N ALA A 34 8.09 -1.53 -3.62
CA ALA A 34 8.01 -0.68 -4.79
C ALA A 34 7.24 0.61 -4.45
N THR A 35 7.94 1.74 -4.41
CA THR A 35 7.32 3.07 -4.35
C THR A 35 7.02 3.56 -5.76
N TYR A 36 5.87 4.21 -5.97
CA TYR A 36 5.47 4.70 -7.29
C TYR A 36 5.30 6.21 -7.34
N VAL A 37 5.68 6.81 -8.46
CA VAL A 37 5.25 8.15 -8.87
C VAL A 37 4.36 7.98 -10.09
N VAL A 38 3.08 8.27 -9.95
CA VAL A 38 2.07 8.22 -11.01
C VAL A 38 1.62 9.62 -11.35
N TRP A 39 1.68 9.99 -12.63
CA TRP A 39 1.45 11.39 -13.01
C TRP A 39 0.77 11.53 -14.37
N ASP A 40 0.05 12.65 -14.49
CA ASP A 40 -0.65 13.06 -15.69
C ASP A 40 0.30 13.77 -16.66
N PRO A 41 0.55 13.22 -17.86
CA PRO A 41 1.46 13.83 -18.82
C PRO A 41 0.99 15.18 -19.37
N ALA A 42 -0.32 15.47 -19.32
CA ALA A 42 -0.88 16.74 -19.78
C ALA A 42 -0.65 17.86 -18.76
N THR A 43 -0.95 17.61 -17.48
CA THR A 43 -0.93 18.64 -16.43
C THR A 43 0.31 18.63 -15.53
N ARG A 44 1.10 17.55 -15.56
CA ARG A 44 2.23 17.30 -14.64
C ARG A 44 1.83 17.16 -13.18
N LYS A 45 0.54 16.97 -12.89
CA LYS A 45 0.08 16.58 -11.56
C LYS A 45 0.45 15.14 -11.27
N ALA A 46 0.82 14.85 -10.02
CA ALA A 46 1.33 13.56 -9.61
C ALA A 46 0.75 13.09 -8.27
N ALA A 47 0.75 11.78 -8.06
CA ALA A 47 0.67 11.14 -6.77
C ALA A 47 1.91 10.28 -6.52
N ILE A 48 2.27 10.14 -5.25
CA ILE A 48 3.30 9.21 -4.79
C ILE A 48 2.60 8.11 -3.98
N VAL A 49 2.88 6.85 -4.26
CA VAL A 49 2.25 5.69 -3.60
C VAL A 49 3.29 4.89 -2.83
N ASP A 50 3.01 4.58 -1.57
CA ASP A 50 3.78 3.68 -0.68
C ASP A 50 5.28 4.03 -0.59
N SER A 51 5.57 5.20 0.00
CA SER A 51 6.93 5.75 0.06
C SER A 51 7.77 5.20 1.22
N VAL A 52 9.05 4.91 0.99
CA VAL A 52 9.94 4.33 2.00
C VAL A 52 10.81 5.38 2.71
N LEU A 53 10.74 5.40 4.05
CA LEU A 53 11.74 5.97 4.94
C LEU A 53 12.69 4.84 5.38
N ASN A 54 13.95 4.88 4.93
CA ASN A 54 14.90 3.82 5.25
C ASN A 54 15.15 3.76 6.76
N PHE A 55 15.17 2.55 7.33
CA PHE A 55 15.35 2.35 8.77
C PHE A 55 16.31 1.19 9.07
N ASP A 56 17.36 1.47 9.82
CA ASP A 56 18.24 0.47 10.42
C ASP A 56 17.76 0.17 11.84
N ALA A 57 17.10 -0.98 12.00
CA ALA A 57 16.56 -1.42 13.29
C ALA A 57 17.63 -1.73 14.34
N ALA A 58 18.84 -2.12 13.93
CA ALA A 58 19.91 -2.43 14.87
C ALA A 58 20.50 -1.14 15.49
N ALA A 59 20.55 -0.06 14.72
CA ALA A 59 21.08 1.23 15.17
C ALA A 59 20.00 2.24 15.58
N GLY A 60 18.73 1.97 15.30
CA GLY A 60 17.64 2.94 15.48
C GLY A 60 17.79 4.18 14.61
N ARG A 61 18.35 4.04 13.39
CA ARG A 61 18.66 5.16 12.50
C ARG A 61 17.74 5.20 11.31
N THR A 62 17.18 6.38 11.04
CA THR A 62 16.47 6.68 9.80
C THR A 62 17.42 7.28 8.77
N ASN A 63 17.16 7.03 7.49
CA ASN A 63 17.81 7.68 6.36
C ASN A 63 16.78 7.99 5.27
N THR A 64 17.04 9.03 4.47
CA THR A 64 16.08 9.55 3.48
C THR A 64 16.41 9.19 2.05
N ALA A 65 17.42 8.34 1.78
CA ALA A 65 17.90 8.10 0.41
C ALA A 65 16.79 7.64 -0.55
N SER A 66 15.91 6.73 -0.15
CA SER A 66 14.79 6.29 -1.01
C SER A 66 13.82 7.44 -1.30
N ALA A 67 13.44 8.22 -0.28
CA ALA A 67 12.57 9.38 -0.45
C ALA A 67 13.23 10.53 -1.24
N ASP A 68 14.54 10.74 -1.09
CA ASP A 68 15.31 11.74 -1.82
C ASP A 68 15.38 11.42 -3.32
N ALA A 69 15.46 10.13 -3.69
CA ALA A 69 15.37 9.71 -5.08
C ALA A 69 14.01 10.05 -5.70
N VAL A 70 12.92 9.88 -4.95
CA VAL A 70 11.57 10.28 -5.37
C VAL A 70 11.47 11.80 -5.54
N ILE A 71 11.98 12.58 -4.57
CA ILE A 71 12.03 14.05 -4.65
C ILE A 71 12.82 14.51 -5.87
N ALA A 72 13.98 13.89 -6.14
CA ALA A 72 14.80 14.23 -7.28
C ALA A 72 14.04 14.01 -8.60
N TYR A 73 13.39 12.85 -8.75
CA TYR A 73 12.58 12.54 -9.93
C TYR A 73 11.43 13.53 -10.14
N VAL A 74 10.67 13.83 -9.08
CA VAL A 74 9.56 14.80 -9.11
C VAL A 74 10.05 16.16 -9.59
N ARG A 75 11.18 16.65 -9.06
CA ARG A 75 11.75 17.95 -9.43
C ARG A 75 12.32 17.95 -10.84
N GLU A 76 13.02 16.90 -11.25
CA GLU A 76 13.59 16.76 -12.59
C GLU A 76 12.51 16.79 -13.67
N HIS A 77 11.35 16.18 -13.40
CA HIS A 77 10.24 16.09 -14.34
C HIS A 77 9.23 17.25 -14.23
N GLY A 78 9.50 18.22 -13.33
CA GLY A 78 8.62 19.38 -13.11
C GLY A 78 7.23 19.01 -12.61
N LEU A 79 7.12 17.94 -11.81
CA LEU A 79 5.83 17.43 -11.33
C LEU A 79 5.37 18.20 -10.11
N SER A 80 4.05 18.35 -9.97
CA SER A 80 3.39 18.89 -8.78
C SER A 80 2.61 17.79 -8.08
N VAL A 81 2.95 17.49 -6.83
CA VAL A 81 2.34 16.40 -6.06
C VAL A 81 1.02 16.86 -5.45
N ASP A 82 -0.07 16.22 -5.84
CA ASP A 82 -1.39 16.42 -5.25
C ASP A 82 -1.65 15.42 -4.10
N TRP A 83 -1.13 14.20 -4.22
CA TRP A 83 -1.43 13.10 -3.29
C TRP A 83 -0.19 12.32 -2.84
N LEU A 84 -0.17 11.96 -1.57
CA LEU A 84 0.72 10.97 -0.96
C LEU A 84 -0.18 9.85 -0.47
N LEU A 85 -0.21 8.75 -1.21
CA LEU A 85 -1.17 7.66 -1.01
C LEU A 85 -0.50 6.49 -0.29
N GLU A 86 -1.10 6.05 0.79
CA GLU A 86 -0.77 4.77 1.42
C GLU A 86 -1.83 3.75 1.06
N THR A 87 -1.43 2.61 0.49
CA THR A 87 -2.36 1.50 0.21
C THR A 87 -2.83 0.85 1.50
N HIS A 88 -1.99 0.82 2.53
CA HIS A 88 -2.32 0.29 3.85
C HIS A 88 -1.30 0.77 4.90
N ALA A 89 -1.53 0.43 6.18
CA ALA A 89 -0.53 0.66 7.22
C ALA A 89 0.55 -0.43 7.16
N HIS A 90 1.65 -0.15 6.45
CA HIS A 90 2.71 -1.11 6.17
C HIS A 90 3.35 -1.70 7.44
N ALA A 91 3.69 -2.99 7.37
CA ALA A 91 4.30 -3.76 8.46
C ALA A 91 5.78 -4.09 8.21
N ASP A 92 6.34 -3.69 7.09
CA ASP A 92 7.66 -4.10 6.61
C ASP A 92 8.61 -2.92 6.38
N HIS A 93 8.09 -1.69 6.26
CA HIS A 93 8.86 -0.45 6.13
C HIS A 93 8.17 0.73 6.82
N LEU A 94 8.92 1.80 7.10
CA LEU A 94 8.36 3.06 7.61
C LEU A 94 7.97 3.93 6.42
N SER A 95 6.82 4.60 6.48
CA SER A 95 6.40 5.57 5.47
C SER A 95 7.27 6.83 5.50
N ALA A 96 7.66 7.33 4.32
CA ALA A 96 8.30 8.63 4.16
C ALA A 96 7.31 9.78 3.88
N ALA A 97 6.00 9.54 3.96
CA ALA A 97 5.00 10.51 3.53
C ALA A 97 5.17 11.91 4.18
N PRO A 98 5.39 12.07 5.50
CA PRO A 98 5.58 13.40 6.08
C PRO A 98 6.85 14.11 5.59
N TYR A 99 7.91 13.35 5.31
CA TYR A 99 9.16 13.89 4.77
C TYR A 99 8.95 14.39 3.34
N LEU A 100 8.27 13.60 2.50
CA LEU A 100 7.90 13.99 1.14
C LEU A 100 6.95 15.17 1.13
N GLN A 101 5.94 15.17 2.01
CA GLN A 101 4.95 16.24 2.11
C GLN A 101 5.60 17.58 2.43
N LYS A 102 6.55 17.59 3.37
CA LYS A 102 7.32 18.79 3.69
C LYS A 102 8.13 19.29 2.49
N ALA A 103 8.63 18.40 1.63
CA ALA A 103 9.50 18.75 0.52
C ALA A 103 8.75 19.11 -0.78
N LEU A 104 7.54 18.55 -0.98
CA LEU A 104 6.82 18.55 -2.25
C LEU A 104 5.36 19.03 -2.14
N GLY A 105 4.80 19.12 -0.92
CA GLY A 105 3.37 19.34 -0.71
C GLY A 105 2.54 18.06 -0.89
N GLY A 106 1.29 18.23 -1.30
CA GLY A 106 0.32 17.13 -1.47
C GLY A 106 -0.44 16.80 -0.18
N GLN A 107 -1.50 16.01 -0.33
CA GLN A 107 -2.35 15.52 0.76
C GLN A 107 -2.00 14.07 1.07
N LEU A 108 -1.70 13.77 2.33
CA LEU A 108 -1.50 12.42 2.82
C LEU A 108 -2.85 11.72 2.99
N ALA A 109 -3.04 10.60 2.31
CA ALA A 109 -4.29 9.88 2.30
C ALA A 109 -4.13 8.37 2.49
N ILE A 110 -5.13 7.77 3.12
CA ILE A 110 -5.23 6.33 3.39
C ILE A 110 -6.71 5.91 3.46
N GLY A 111 -7.01 4.60 3.48
CA GLY A 111 -8.35 4.10 3.74
C GLY A 111 -8.86 4.43 5.14
N ARG A 112 -10.14 4.81 5.28
CA ARG A 112 -10.78 5.17 6.56
C ARG A 112 -10.63 4.11 7.65
N ASP A 113 -10.57 2.84 7.28
CA ASP A 113 -10.40 1.73 8.22
C ASP A 113 -9.01 1.71 8.90
N ILE A 114 -8.11 2.66 8.59
CA ILE A 114 -6.92 2.97 9.41
C ILE A 114 -7.28 3.17 10.89
N ILE A 115 -8.46 3.72 11.16
CA ILE A 115 -9.01 3.90 12.51
C ILE A 115 -9.02 2.57 13.29
N ARG A 116 -9.32 1.45 12.63
CA ARG A 116 -9.32 0.13 13.26
C ARG A 116 -7.90 -0.30 13.63
N VAL A 117 -6.94 -0.07 12.74
CA VAL A 117 -5.52 -0.33 12.98
C VAL A 117 -5.00 0.52 14.14
N GLN A 118 -5.29 1.83 14.15
CA GLN A 118 -4.93 2.75 15.24
C GLN A 118 -5.51 2.30 16.59
N ASN A 119 -6.76 1.81 16.61
CA ASN A 119 -7.40 1.31 17.82
C ASN A 119 -6.74 0.04 18.38
N VAL A 120 -6.31 -0.88 17.52
CA VAL A 120 -5.60 -2.11 17.91
C VAL A 120 -4.18 -1.78 18.36
N PHE A 121 -3.39 -1.14 17.51
CA PHE A 121 -1.98 -0.90 17.76
C PHE A 121 -1.71 0.22 18.77
N GLY A 122 -2.62 1.20 18.89
CA GLY A 122 -2.57 2.17 19.98
C GLY A 122 -2.67 1.51 21.36
N LYS A 123 -3.36 0.38 21.48
CA LYS A 123 -3.38 -0.43 22.72
C LYS A 123 -2.09 -1.23 22.88
N ILE A 124 -1.66 -1.95 21.84
CA ILE A 124 -0.44 -2.78 21.84
C ILE A 124 0.80 -1.96 22.21
N PHE A 125 0.97 -0.78 21.60
CA PHE A 125 2.10 0.10 21.89
C PHE A 125 1.89 0.99 23.11
N ASN A 126 0.75 0.88 23.81
CA ASN A 126 0.37 1.76 24.90
C ASN A 126 0.62 3.23 24.53
N ALA A 127 0.00 3.69 23.45
CA ALA A 127 0.24 5.01 22.85
C ALA A 127 -0.38 6.18 23.65
N GLY A 128 -1.01 5.90 24.79
CA GLY A 128 -1.67 6.90 25.62
C GLY A 128 -2.91 7.50 24.97
N THR A 129 -3.32 8.65 25.49
CA THR A 129 -4.43 9.49 25.01
C THR A 129 -3.97 10.62 24.10
N ASP A 130 -2.66 10.91 24.05
CA ASP A 130 -2.11 11.98 23.21
C ASP A 130 -2.05 11.58 21.72
N PHE A 131 -2.20 10.29 21.43
CA PHE A 131 -2.41 9.77 20.09
C PHE A 131 -3.90 9.54 19.87
N GLU A 132 -4.52 10.42 19.10
CA GLU A 132 -5.89 10.28 18.63
C GLU A 132 -6.01 9.05 17.74
N ARG A 133 -7.19 8.42 17.74
CA ARG A 133 -7.42 7.15 17.02
C ARG A 133 -8.62 7.28 16.10
N ASP A 134 -8.66 8.41 15.41
CA ASP A 134 -9.73 8.83 14.50
C ASP A 134 -9.22 9.10 13.08
N GLY A 135 -7.95 8.79 12.81
CA GLY A 135 -7.28 8.98 11.52
C GLY A 135 -6.89 10.43 11.21
N SER A 136 -6.95 11.34 12.19
CA SER A 136 -6.64 12.76 12.00
C SER A 136 -5.17 13.06 11.65
N GLU A 137 -4.27 12.08 11.72
CA GLU A 137 -2.91 12.16 11.21
C GLU A 137 -2.82 12.15 9.67
N PHE A 138 -3.92 11.83 9.00
CA PHE A 138 -4.02 11.83 7.53
C PHE A 138 -4.90 13.00 7.09
N ASP A 139 -4.49 13.68 6.02
CA ASP A 139 -5.27 14.80 5.46
C ASP A 139 -6.58 14.33 4.82
N HIS A 140 -6.63 13.07 4.37
CA HIS A 140 -7.80 12.48 3.75
C HIS A 140 -7.98 11.00 4.10
N LEU A 141 -9.22 10.61 4.39
CA LEU A 141 -9.61 9.22 4.64
C LEU A 141 -10.59 8.78 3.56
N PHE A 142 -10.17 7.82 2.74
CA PHE A 142 -10.97 7.28 1.64
C PHE A 142 -11.95 6.20 2.13
N ASP A 143 -13.18 6.29 1.64
CA ASP A 143 -14.19 5.23 1.68
C ASP A 143 -14.21 4.43 0.35
N ASP A 144 -14.89 3.27 0.36
CA ASP A 144 -15.05 2.45 -0.85
C ASP A 144 -15.78 3.20 -1.97
N GLY A 145 -15.10 3.40 -3.10
CA GLY A 145 -15.64 4.07 -4.28
C GLY A 145 -15.44 5.58 -4.29
N ASP A 146 -14.74 6.15 -3.32
CA ASP A 146 -14.40 7.57 -3.36
C ASP A 146 -13.60 7.90 -4.61
N ARG A 147 -13.97 9.02 -5.22
CA ARG A 147 -13.40 9.51 -6.49
C ARG A 147 -12.49 10.70 -6.21
N PHE A 148 -11.35 10.72 -6.87
CA PHE A 148 -10.40 11.83 -6.85
C PHE A 148 -9.75 11.99 -8.22
N THR A 149 -8.86 12.97 -8.37
CA THR A 149 -8.14 13.18 -9.63
C THR A 149 -6.66 13.44 -9.39
N ILE A 150 -5.86 13.16 -10.43
CA ILE A 150 -4.48 13.60 -10.57
C ILE A 150 -4.43 14.38 -11.87
N GLY A 151 -4.52 15.71 -11.77
CA GLY A 151 -4.74 16.54 -12.96
C GLY A 151 -6.05 16.17 -13.65
N ASP A 152 -5.96 15.80 -14.92
CA ASP A 152 -7.12 15.39 -15.73
C ASP A 152 -7.41 13.87 -15.65
N ILE A 153 -6.58 13.11 -14.94
CA ILE A 153 -6.74 11.66 -14.78
C ILE A 153 -7.73 11.37 -13.65
N GLU A 154 -8.84 10.71 -13.99
CA GLU A 154 -9.79 10.18 -13.02
C GLU A 154 -9.17 9.08 -12.17
N ALA A 155 -9.48 9.06 -10.89
CA ALA A 155 -9.08 8.01 -9.97
C ALA A 155 -10.21 7.59 -9.02
N ILE A 156 -10.20 6.32 -8.62
CA ILE A 156 -11.16 5.72 -7.67
C ILE A 156 -10.38 4.89 -6.64
N ALA A 157 -10.71 5.08 -5.36
CA ALA A 157 -10.23 4.25 -4.27
C ALA A 157 -11.19 3.07 -4.02
N LEU A 158 -10.68 1.85 -4.02
CA LEU A 158 -11.45 0.64 -3.75
C LEU A 158 -10.99 0.02 -2.44
N HIS A 159 -11.93 -0.24 -1.52
CA HIS A 159 -11.61 -0.95 -0.27
C HIS A 159 -11.44 -2.44 -0.55
N VAL A 160 -10.25 -2.99 -0.26
CA VAL A 160 -9.85 -4.35 -0.60
C VAL A 160 -9.24 -5.08 0.61
N PRO A 161 -9.93 -5.11 1.76
CA PRO A 161 -9.38 -5.62 3.00
C PRO A 161 -9.05 -7.11 2.91
N GLY A 162 -8.11 -7.53 3.73
CA GLY A 162 -7.81 -8.94 3.92
C GLY A 162 -6.40 -9.17 4.42
N HIS A 163 -5.41 -8.46 3.85
CA HIS A 163 -4.07 -8.43 4.43
C HIS A 163 -4.09 -7.59 5.72
N THR A 164 -4.67 -6.40 5.65
CA THR A 164 -5.10 -5.59 6.80
C THR A 164 -6.57 -5.18 6.63
N PRO A 165 -7.25 -4.70 7.69
CA PRO A 165 -8.61 -4.18 7.55
C PRO A 165 -8.69 -2.87 6.74
N ALA A 166 -7.57 -2.16 6.56
CA ALA A 166 -7.52 -0.82 5.98
C ALA A 166 -7.03 -0.79 4.52
N ASP A 167 -6.84 -1.95 3.88
CA ASP A 167 -6.23 -2.04 2.55
C ASP A 167 -7.10 -1.36 1.49
N MET A 168 -6.45 -0.52 0.68
CA MET A 168 -7.02 0.17 -0.47
C MET A 168 -6.28 -0.23 -1.75
N ALA A 169 -7.03 -0.34 -2.84
CA ALA A 169 -6.50 -0.34 -4.18
C ALA A 169 -6.86 0.99 -4.86
N TYR A 170 -5.86 1.67 -5.42
CA TYR A 170 -6.06 2.93 -6.14
C TYR A 170 -6.10 2.67 -7.64
N VAL A 171 -7.26 2.89 -8.26
CA VAL A 171 -7.46 2.81 -9.71
C VAL A 171 -7.27 4.21 -10.28
N ILE A 172 -6.15 4.47 -10.93
CA ILE A 172 -5.78 5.78 -11.50
C ILE A 172 -5.68 5.61 -13.02
N GLY A 173 -6.65 6.14 -13.77
CA GLY A 173 -6.77 5.85 -15.18
C GLY A 173 -6.91 4.34 -15.44
N ASP A 174 -5.90 3.75 -16.10
CA ASP A 174 -5.78 2.32 -16.43
C ASP A 174 -4.85 1.53 -15.47
N ALA A 175 -4.23 2.21 -14.51
CA ALA A 175 -3.25 1.67 -13.58
C ALA A 175 -3.88 1.41 -12.20
N VAL A 176 -3.66 0.24 -11.63
CA VAL A 176 -4.17 -0.12 -10.30
C VAL A 176 -3.02 -0.45 -9.36
N PHE A 177 -2.90 0.31 -8.28
CA PHE A 177 -1.96 0.04 -7.19
C PHE A 177 -2.66 -0.80 -6.15
N THR A 178 -2.30 -2.08 -6.03
CA THR A 178 -3.11 -3.06 -5.29
C THR A 178 -2.74 -3.22 -3.81
N GLY A 179 -1.73 -2.49 -3.34
CA GLY A 179 -1.10 -2.74 -2.05
C GLY A 179 -0.66 -4.21 -1.93
N ASP A 180 -0.66 -4.72 -0.70
CA ASP A 180 -0.43 -6.13 -0.39
C ASP A 180 -1.72 -6.97 -0.48
N THR A 181 -2.39 -6.91 -1.63
CA THR A 181 -3.50 -7.83 -1.95
C THR A 181 -3.02 -9.00 -2.80
N LEU A 182 -2.28 -8.69 -3.87
CA LEU A 182 -1.73 -9.62 -4.84
C LEU A 182 -0.21 -9.44 -4.91
N PHE A 183 0.51 -10.53 -5.17
CA PHE A 183 1.89 -10.48 -5.63
C PHE A 183 1.97 -10.94 -7.09
N MET A 184 3.17 -10.99 -7.66
CA MET A 184 3.35 -11.49 -9.02
C MET A 184 2.69 -12.88 -9.15
N PRO A 185 2.13 -13.24 -10.34
CA PRO A 185 1.42 -14.50 -10.50
C PRO A 185 2.23 -15.72 -10.02
N ASP A 186 3.54 -15.69 -10.21
CA ASP A 186 4.47 -16.76 -9.80
C ASP A 186 4.75 -16.82 -8.29
N TYR A 187 4.35 -15.80 -7.52
CA TYR A 187 4.54 -15.70 -6.07
C TYR A 187 3.23 -15.85 -5.30
N GLY A 188 2.12 -15.40 -5.86
CA GLY A 188 0.78 -15.63 -5.33
C GLY A 188 0.17 -14.42 -4.61
N THR A 189 -0.04 -14.53 -3.29
CA THR A 189 -0.83 -13.58 -2.49
C THR A 189 -0.14 -13.22 -1.18
N ALA A 190 -0.51 -12.07 -0.63
CA ALA A 190 -0.08 -11.63 0.70
C ALA A 190 -0.57 -12.55 1.82
N ARG A 191 0.05 -12.41 2.99
CA ARG A 191 -0.36 -13.03 4.25
C ARG A 191 -1.64 -12.37 4.78
N ALA A 192 -2.43 -13.06 5.60
CA ALA A 192 -3.68 -12.56 6.16
C ALA A 192 -3.80 -12.78 7.68
N ASP A 193 -2.67 -12.84 8.38
CA ASP A 193 -2.54 -13.10 9.82
C ASP A 193 -2.10 -11.85 10.62
N PHE A 194 -2.03 -10.69 9.97
CA PHE A 194 -1.91 -9.40 10.67
C PHE A 194 -3.12 -9.21 11.60
N PRO A 195 -3.02 -8.48 12.73
CA PRO A 195 -4.19 -8.18 13.55
C PRO A 195 -5.33 -7.53 12.75
N GLY A 196 -6.43 -8.29 12.56
CA GLY A 196 -7.59 -7.88 11.76
C GLY A 196 -7.56 -8.33 10.29
N GLY A 197 -6.48 -8.98 9.85
CA GLY A 197 -6.40 -9.69 8.57
C GLY A 197 -7.30 -10.93 8.57
N ASP A 198 -7.76 -11.31 7.39
CA ASP A 198 -8.69 -12.41 7.19
C ASP A 198 -8.56 -12.97 5.76
N ALA A 199 -8.17 -14.24 5.64
CA ALA A 199 -7.95 -14.89 4.36
C ALA A 199 -9.22 -14.94 3.47
N ARG A 200 -10.41 -15.02 4.09
CA ARG A 200 -11.67 -15.06 3.34
C ARG A 200 -12.04 -13.69 2.78
N GLN A 201 -11.79 -12.62 3.54
CA GLN A 201 -11.90 -11.25 3.05
C GLN A 201 -10.87 -10.98 1.95
N LEU A 202 -9.61 -11.40 2.14
CA LEU A 202 -8.57 -11.29 1.12
C LEU A 202 -8.99 -11.94 -0.19
N PHE A 203 -9.53 -13.16 -0.14
CA PHE A 203 -10.06 -13.85 -1.33
C PHE A 203 -11.13 -13.02 -2.03
N ARG A 204 -12.10 -12.47 -1.29
CA ARG A 204 -13.20 -11.68 -1.87
C ARG A 204 -12.70 -10.38 -2.47
N SER A 205 -11.75 -9.72 -1.83
CA SER A 205 -11.08 -8.53 -2.33
C SER A 205 -10.31 -8.81 -3.63
N ILE A 206 -9.58 -9.93 -3.69
CA ILE A 206 -8.93 -10.39 -4.91
C ILE A 206 -9.96 -10.68 -6.01
N ARG A 207 -11.04 -11.41 -5.71
CA ARG A 207 -12.10 -11.72 -6.68
C ARG A 207 -12.83 -10.48 -7.16
N ARG A 208 -12.92 -9.45 -6.33
CA ARG A 208 -13.42 -8.12 -6.71
C ARG A 208 -12.47 -7.45 -7.72
N LEU A 209 -11.16 -7.40 -7.43
CA LEU A 209 -10.16 -6.84 -8.34
C LEU A 209 -10.04 -7.62 -9.67
N MET A 210 -10.20 -8.94 -9.64
CA MET A 210 -10.16 -9.79 -10.84
C MET A 210 -11.35 -9.61 -11.79
N GLN A 211 -12.37 -8.83 -11.42
CA GLN A 211 -13.47 -8.46 -12.32
C GLN A 211 -13.16 -7.22 -13.17
N LEU A 212 -12.04 -6.54 -12.91
CA LEU A 212 -11.54 -5.48 -13.78
C LEU A 212 -11.13 -6.05 -15.15
N PRO A 213 -11.04 -5.22 -16.21
CA PRO A 213 -10.66 -5.68 -17.54
C PRO A 213 -9.31 -6.40 -17.56
N ASP A 214 -9.14 -7.43 -18.39
CA ASP A 214 -7.95 -8.29 -18.37
C ASP A 214 -6.63 -7.54 -18.66
N GLU A 215 -6.67 -6.48 -19.46
CA GLU A 215 -5.50 -5.65 -19.79
C GLU A 215 -5.15 -4.62 -18.71
N THR A 216 -5.95 -4.51 -17.64
CA THR A 216 -5.71 -3.55 -16.55
C THR A 216 -4.33 -3.80 -15.95
N ARG A 217 -3.50 -2.76 -15.90
CA ARG A 217 -2.14 -2.81 -15.35
C ARG A 217 -2.22 -2.81 -13.84
N LEU A 218 -1.58 -3.80 -13.22
CA LEU A 218 -1.50 -3.94 -11.77
C LEU A 218 -0.06 -3.65 -11.31
N PHE A 219 0.06 -2.71 -10.38
CA PHE A 219 1.30 -2.30 -9.72
C PHE A 219 1.31 -2.83 -8.29
N LEU A 220 2.29 -3.67 -7.98
CA LEU A 220 2.34 -4.49 -6.76
C LEU A 220 3.24 -3.86 -5.71
N CYS A 221 2.80 -3.84 -4.45
CA CYS A 221 3.56 -3.18 -3.38
C CYS A 221 4.93 -3.83 -3.11
N HIS A 222 5.05 -5.15 -3.28
CA HIS A 222 6.30 -5.88 -3.04
C HIS A 222 6.60 -6.92 -4.11
N ASP A 223 7.88 -7.26 -4.24
CA ASP A 223 8.33 -8.45 -4.95
C ASP A 223 9.51 -9.13 -4.25
N TYR A 224 9.33 -10.38 -3.84
CA TYR A 224 10.34 -11.14 -3.10
C TYR A 224 11.13 -12.12 -3.96
N LYS A 225 10.95 -12.06 -5.30
CA LYS A 225 11.40 -13.07 -6.27
C LYS A 225 10.73 -14.43 -6.06
N ALA A 226 10.14 -14.99 -7.12
CA ALA A 226 9.65 -16.35 -7.10
C ALA A 226 10.79 -17.37 -7.31
N ALA A 227 10.56 -18.63 -6.95
CA ALA A 227 11.52 -19.70 -7.20
C ALA A 227 11.84 -19.78 -8.70
N GLY A 228 13.13 -19.68 -9.05
CA GLY A 228 13.60 -19.68 -10.43
C GLY A 228 13.61 -18.31 -11.12
N ARG A 229 13.26 -17.22 -10.42
CA ARG A 229 13.35 -15.84 -10.92
C ARG A 229 14.45 -15.07 -10.17
N ASP A 230 15.39 -14.50 -10.91
CA ASP A 230 16.56 -13.78 -10.39
C ASP A 230 16.41 -12.25 -10.40
N ARG A 231 15.39 -11.75 -11.11
CA ARG A 231 15.07 -10.32 -11.21
C ARG A 231 13.79 -9.96 -10.46
N TYR A 232 13.76 -8.72 -9.97
CA TYR A 232 12.55 -8.16 -9.39
C TYR A 232 11.55 -7.74 -10.49
N VAL A 233 10.26 -7.95 -10.25
CA VAL A 233 9.15 -7.55 -11.13
C VAL A 233 7.93 -7.21 -10.28
N TRP A 234 7.30 -6.07 -10.53
CA TRP A 234 6.17 -5.55 -9.74
C TRP A 234 5.07 -4.93 -10.61
N GLU A 235 5.03 -5.29 -11.89
CA GLU A 235 3.94 -4.95 -12.82
C GLU A 235 3.40 -6.23 -13.47
N THR A 236 2.08 -6.37 -13.48
CA THR A 236 1.37 -7.48 -14.11
C THR A 236 0.01 -7.01 -14.63
N THR A 237 -0.87 -7.91 -15.05
CA THR A 237 -2.23 -7.56 -15.46
C THR A 237 -3.27 -8.42 -14.76
N VAL A 238 -4.52 -7.97 -14.76
CA VAL A 238 -5.65 -8.76 -14.24
C VAL A 238 -5.75 -10.11 -14.96
N GLY A 239 -5.64 -10.13 -16.28
CA GLY A 239 -5.66 -11.37 -17.06
C GLY A 239 -4.50 -12.32 -16.69
N ALA A 240 -3.29 -11.78 -16.49
CA ALA A 240 -2.14 -12.58 -16.06
C ALA A 240 -2.35 -13.18 -14.65
N GLN A 241 -2.97 -12.43 -13.73
CA GLN A 241 -3.32 -12.94 -12.40
C GLN A 241 -4.40 -14.03 -12.47
N ARG A 242 -5.45 -13.81 -13.27
CA ARG A 242 -6.54 -14.77 -13.48
C ARG A 242 -6.02 -16.11 -14.01
N VAL A 243 -5.05 -16.09 -14.92
CA VAL A 243 -4.51 -17.32 -15.51
C VAL A 243 -3.40 -17.93 -14.66
N GLY A 244 -2.48 -17.11 -14.17
CA GLY A 244 -1.18 -17.57 -13.70
C GLY A 244 -0.95 -17.51 -12.20
N ASN A 245 -1.84 -16.91 -11.40
CA ASN A 245 -1.58 -16.74 -9.97
C ASN A 245 -1.58 -18.09 -9.24
N VAL A 246 -0.43 -18.50 -8.70
CA VAL A 246 -0.22 -19.81 -8.07
C VAL A 246 -1.09 -20.09 -6.84
N HIS A 247 -1.71 -19.06 -6.25
CA HIS A 247 -2.59 -19.18 -5.09
C HIS A 247 -4.07 -18.98 -5.42
N VAL A 248 -4.40 -18.14 -6.39
CA VAL A 248 -5.78 -17.62 -6.55
C VAL A 248 -6.20 -17.40 -8.01
N HIS A 249 -5.55 -18.10 -8.95
CA HIS A 249 -6.01 -18.15 -10.34
C HIS A 249 -7.50 -18.55 -10.46
N GLU A 250 -8.08 -18.36 -11.64
CA GLU A 250 -9.44 -18.82 -11.93
C GLU A 250 -9.57 -20.32 -11.76
N GLY A 251 -10.63 -20.74 -11.07
CA GLY A 251 -10.87 -22.14 -10.70
C GLY A 251 -10.52 -22.47 -9.25
N VAL A 252 -9.80 -21.61 -8.52
CA VAL A 252 -9.61 -21.76 -7.07
C VAL A 252 -10.85 -21.24 -6.33
N ASP A 253 -11.55 -22.09 -5.57
CA ASP A 253 -12.66 -21.65 -4.72
C ASP A 253 -12.21 -21.02 -3.39
N GLU A 254 -13.15 -20.35 -2.71
CA GLU A 254 -12.90 -19.59 -1.48
C GLU A 254 -12.36 -20.48 -0.34
N ASP A 255 -12.89 -21.69 -0.18
CA ASP A 255 -12.52 -22.57 0.93
C ASP A 255 -11.12 -23.17 0.72
N ASN A 256 -10.79 -23.56 -0.51
CA ASN A 256 -9.45 -24.01 -0.88
C ASN A 256 -8.40 -22.91 -0.69
N PHE A 257 -8.73 -21.67 -1.09
CA PHE A 257 -7.85 -20.52 -0.85
C PHE A 257 -7.63 -20.28 0.64
N VAL A 258 -8.70 -20.24 1.44
CA VAL A 258 -8.63 -20.00 2.89
C VAL A 258 -7.81 -21.08 3.59
N ALA A 259 -8.02 -22.35 3.25
CA ALA A 259 -7.26 -23.46 3.81
C ALA A 259 -5.76 -23.34 3.50
N MET A 260 -5.41 -23.04 2.24
CA MET A 260 -4.03 -22.82 1.80
C MET A 260 -3.41 -21.63 2.52
N ARG A 261 -4.08 -20.48 2.51
CA ARG A 261 -3.57 -19.22 3.07
C ARG A 261 -3.34 -19.33 4.58
N THR A 262 -4.31 -19.86 5.31
CA THR A 262 -4.22 -20.09 6.76
C THR A 262 -3.09 -21.04 7.12
N SER A 263 -2.94 -22.14 6.37
CA SER A 263 -1.86 -23.11 6.60
C SER A 263 -0.49 -22.49 6.31
N ARG A 264 -0.38 -21.66 5.27
CA ARG A 264 0.85 -20.97 4.92
C ARG A 264 1.21 -19.92 5.97
N ASP A 265 0.26 -19.10 6.41
CA ASP A 265 0.50 -18.03 7.39
C ASP A 265 1.03 -18.58 8.72
N ALA A 266 0.52 -19.73 9.16
CA ALA A 266 1.01 -20.43 10.35
C ALA A 266 2.50 -20.85 10.27
N THR A 267 3.13 -20.82 9.09
CA THR A 267 4.55 -21.14 8.90
C THR A 267 5.44 -19.90 8.76
N LEU A 268 4.85 -18.71 8.61
CA LEU A 268 5.61 -17.48 8.38
C LEU A 268 6.12 -16.89 9.69
N SER A 269 7.32 -16.33 9.63
CA SER A 269 7.81 -15.48 10.72
C SER A 269 7.20 -14.08 10.62
N MET A 270 7.25 -13.33 11.72
CA MET A 270 6.85 -11.92 11.72
C MET A 270 7.78 -11.10 10.81
N PRO A 271 7.25 -10.09 10.10
CA PRO A 271 8.09 -9.18 9.33
C PRO A 271 9.13 -8.52 10.24
N LYS A 272 10.36 -8.37 9.75
CA LYS A 272 11.49 -7.88 10.55
C LYS A 272 11.25 -6.50 11.17
N LEU A 273 10.51 -5.64 10.47
CA LEU A 273 10.25 -4.26 10.88
C LEU A 273 8.83 -4.03 11.39
N ILE A 274 8.01 -5.07 11.65
CA ILE A 274 6.60 -4.86 12.02
C ILE A 274 6.39 -3.93 13.21
N LEU A 275 7.19 -4.08 14.27
CA LEU A 275 7.03 -3.23 15.45
C LEU A 275 7.45 -1.78 15.16
N PRO A 276 8.63 -1.49 14.57
CA PRO A 276 8.97 -0.14 14.10
C PRO A 276 7.96 0.47 13.11
N SER A 277 7.58 -0.28 12.08
CA SER A 277 6.76 0.21 10.98
C SER A 277 5.36 0.57 11.43
N VAL A 278 4.64 -0.37 12.08
CA VAL A 278 3.22 -0.13 12.39
C VAL A 278 3.04 1.03 13.36
N GLN A 279 3.93 1.21 14.34
CA GLN A 279 3.79 2.33 15.27
C GLN A 279 4.05 3.70 14.60
N VAL A 280 4.85 3.75 13.54
CA VAL A 280 5.10 4.98 12.77
C VAL A 280 3.99 5.18 11.75
N ASN A 281 3.59 4.12 11.03
CA ASN A 281 2.64 4.19 9.93
C ASN A 281 1.20 4.40 10.41
N MET A 282 0.83 3.92 11.61
CA MET A 282 -0.46 4.26 12.21
C MET A 282 -0.61 5.75 12.54
N ARG A 283 0.50 6.52 12.49
CA ARG A 283 0.58 7.97 12.68
C ARG A 283 0.85 8.71 11.36
N GLY A 284 0.46 8.14 10.22
CA GLY A 284 0.73 8.74 8.91
C GLY A 284 2.22 8.87 8.58
N GLY A 285 3.09 8.04 9.17
CA GLY A 285 4.54 8.13 8.97
C GLY A 285 5.26 9.08 9.96
N HIS A 286 4.53 9.75 10.85
CA HIS A 286 5.13 10.59 11.89
C HIS A 286 5.79 9.72 12.97
N LEU A 287 7.06 10.03 13.27
CA LEU A 287 7.75 9.43 14.41
C LEU A 287 7.06 9.82 15.73
N PRO A 288 7.10 8.96 16.76
CA PRO A 288 6.60 9.31 18.09
C PRO A 288 7.19 10.63 18.60
N GLU A 289 6.41 11.39 19.37
CA GLU A 289 6.88 12.63 19.97
C GLU A 289 8.11 12.40 20.87
N PRO A 290 9.04 13.37 20.93
CA PRO A 290 10.24 13.22 21.74
C PRO A 290 9.84 13.22 23.22
N GLU A 291 10.52 12.39 24.02
CA GLU A 291 10.42 12.48 25.46
C GLU A 291 11.11 13.76 25.98
N VAL A 292 11.06 13.99 27.30
CA VAL A 292 11.62 15.19 27.96
C VAL A 292 13.11 15.42 27.72
N ASN A 293 13.85 14.39 27.27
CA ASN A 293 15.25 14.47 26.90
C ASN A 293 15.49 14.85 25.42
N GLY A 294 14.42 15.16 24.67
CA GLY A 294 14.47 15.50 23.24
C GLY A 294 14.66 14.31 22.30
N THR A 295 14.70 13.08 22.81
CA THR A 295 14.90 11.87 22.00
C THR A 295 13.56 11.21 21.72
N ARG A 296 13.36 10.74 20.48
CA ARG A 296 12.19 9.95 20.07
C ARG A 296 12.50 8.47 20.26
N TYR A 297 11.55 7.71 20.80
CA TYR A 297 11.71 6.29 21.08
C TYR A 297 10.64 5.46 20.38
N LEU A 298 11.07 4.37 19.75
CA LEU A 298 10.17 3.29 19.34
C LEU A 298 9.97 2.33 20.50
N LYS A 299 8.75 1.84 20.66
CA LYS A 299 8.38 0.90 21.73
C LYS A 299 8.31 -0.51 21.17
N ILE A 300 8.93 -1.45 21.87
CA ILE A 300 8.89 -2.89 21.56
C ILE A 300 8.12 -3.57 22.70
N PRO A 301 6.85 -3.96 22.49
CA PRO A 301 6.10 -4.70 23.50
C PRO A 301 6.70 -6.10 23.64
N LEU A 302 6.90 -6.55 24.88
CA LEU A 302 7.43 -7.88 25.18
C LEU A 302 6.26 -8.88 25.24
N ASP A 303 6.42 -10.04 24.60
CA ASP A 303 5.50 -11.19 24.67
C ASP A 303 4.01 -10.85 24.38
N THR A 304 3.77 -9.89 23.48
CA THR A 304 2.42 -9.35 23.20
C THR A 304 1.90 -9.63 21.79
N LEU A 305 2.80 -9.80 20.80
CA LEU A 305 2.46 -9.99 19.38
C LEU A 305 2.94 -11.35 18.88
#